data_AF-A0A7W2MFG0-F1
#
_entry.id   AF-A0A7W2MFG0-F1
#
_cell.length_a   1.000
_cell.length_b   1.000
_cell.length_c   1.000
_cell.angle_alpha   90.00
_cell.angle_beta   90.00
_cell.angle_gamma   90.00
#
_symmetry.space_group_name_H-M   'P 1'
#
loop_
_entity.id
_entity.type
_entity.pdbx_description
1 polymer ?
#
loop_
_entity_poly.entity_id
_entity_poly.type
_entity_poly.pdbx_seq_one_letter_code
_entity_poly.pdbx_strand_id
1 'polypeptide(L)'
;MHSDELIKSLSKSGTEDLSSSLQWINPIPDDAFALIEKIDMALNIVKFSHSRQAEEMGKKSSSNHLDSLIRLRAEIKSLIDNG
;
A
#
# COMPACT_ATOMS: atom_id res chain seq x y z
N MET A 1 6.16 1.48 17.53
CA MET A 1 6.72 2.35 16.48
C MET A 1 5.60 3.20 15.92
N HIS A 2 5.82 4.52 15.79
CA HIS A 2 4.84 5.40 15.16
C HIS A 2 4.97 5.36 13.64
N SER A 3 3.86 5.57 12.93
CA SER A 3 3.85 5.57 11.47
C SER A 3 4.74 6.64 10.86
N ASP A 4 4.94 7.78 11.52
CA ASP A 4 5.80 8.84 11.01
C ASP A 4 7.30 8.44 11.05
N GLU A 5 7.73 7.75 12.11
CA GLU A 5 9.08 7.17 12.21
C GLU A 5 9.31 6.10 11.15
N LEU A 6 8.30 5.27 10.92
CA LEU A 6 8.32 4.24 9.89
C LEU A 6 8.40 4.86 8.49
N ILE A 7 7.57 5.86 8.21
CA ILE A 7 7.55 6.56 6.92
C ILE A 7 8.89 7.24 6.63
N LYS A 8 9.54 7.82 7.65
CA LYS A 8 10.90 8.40 7.50
C LYS A 8 11.96 7.34 7.20
N SER A 9 11.72 6.08 7.58
CA SER A 9 12.61 4.94 7.37
C SER A 9 12.39 4.25 6.01
N LEU A 10 11.37 4.68 5.25
CA LEU A 10 11.15 4.16 3.91
C LEU A 10 12.30 4.53 2.98
N SER A 11 12.64 3.60 2.11
CA SER A 11 13.45 3.83 0.93
C SER A 11 12.78 4.88 0.03
N LYS A 12 13.56 5.37 -0.95
CA LYS A 12 13.05 6.28 -1.97
C LYS A 12 11.86 5.66 -2.73
N SER A 13 11.98 4.40 -3.14
CA SER A 13 10.89 3.67 -3.80
C SER A 13 9.68 3.49 -2.89
N GLY A 14 9.90 3.20 -1.61
CA GLY A 14 8.82 3.09 -0.62
C GLY A 14 8.05 4.40 -0.46
N THR A 15 8.74 5.54 -0.48
CA THR A 15 8.12 6.87 -0.42
C THR A 15 7.30 7.19 -1.68
N GLU A 16 7.79 6.78 -2.85
CA GLU A 16 7.08 6.93 -4.13
C GLU A 16 5.83 6.01 -4.18
N ASP A 17 5.96 4.77 -3.71
CA ASP A 17 4.86 3.81 -3.61
C ASP A 17 3.81 4.26 -2.57
N LEU A 18 4.24 4.84 -1.44
CA LEU A 18 3.36 5.48 -0.46
C LEU A 18 2.55 6.60 -1.10
N SER A 19 3.24 7.52 -1.79
CA SER A 19 2.61 8.67 -2.46
C SER A 19 1.57 8.24 -3.48
N SER A 20 1.89 7.21 -4.28
CA SER A 20 0.99 6.64 -5.29
C SER A 20 -0.22 5.91 -4.68
N SER A 21 -0.10 5.51 -3.42
CA SER A 21 -1.12 4.76 -2.67
C SER A 21 -1.98 5.63 -1.75
N LEU A 22 -1.64 6.91 -1.55
CA LEU A 22 -2.29 7.83 -0.61
C LEU A 22 -3.82 7.88 -0.74
N GLN A 23 -4.35 7.80 -1.96
CA GLN A 23 -5.80 7.79 -2.22
C GLN A 23 -6.55 6.66 -1.48
N TRP A 24 -5.87 5.56 -1.15
CA TRP A 24 -6.46 4.40 -0.48
C TRP A 24 -6.17 4.35 1.03
N ILE A 25 -5.08 4.99 1.46
CA ILE A 25 -4.57 4.88 2.83
C ILE A 25 -4.75 6.17 3.65
N ASN A 26 -5.22 7.26 3.06
CA ASN A 26 -5.52 8.51 3.79
C ASN A 26 -6.81 8.38 4.64
N PRO A 27 -6.86 8.88 5.88
CA PRO A 27 -5.75 9.38 6.70
C PRO A 27 -4.77 8.28 7.11
N ILE A 28 -3.46 8.60 7.11
CA ILE A 28 -2.43 7.68 7.61
C ILE A 28 -2.63 7.49 9.11
N PRO A 29 -2.80 6.25 9.61
CA PRO A 29 -2.91 5.99 11.05
C PRO A 29 -1.60 6.31 11.78
N ASP A 30 -1.67 6.73 13.04
CA ASP A 30 -0.48 7.06 13.84
C ASP A 30 0.34 5.83 14.26
N ASP A 31 -0.31 4.66 14.31
CA ASP A 31 0.30 3.40 14.68
C ASP A 31 0.72 2.58 13.44
N ALA A 32 1.93 2.03 13.49
CA ALA A 32 2.51 1.26 12.39
C ALA A 32 1.73 -0.02 12.05
N PHE A 33 1.17 -0.70 13.05
CA PHE A 33 0.35 -1.90 12.81
C PHE A 33 -0.99 -1.51 12.18
N ALA A 34 -1.60 -0.42 12.62
CA ALA A 34 -2.80 0.12 11.98
C ALA A 34 -2.53 0.57 10.52
N LEU A 35 -1.34 1.11 10.23
CA LEU A 35 -0.94 1.46 8.86
C LEU A 35 -0.84 0.22 7.96
N ILE A 36 -0.21 -0.87 8.42
CA ILE A 36 -0.12 -2.09 7.61
C ILE A 36 -1.49 -2.74 7.39
N GLU A 37 -2.37 -2.76 8.40
CA GLU A 37 -3.75 -3.25 8.24
C GLU A 37 -4.52 -2.42 7.21
N LYS A 38 -4.32 -1.09 7.19
CA LYS A 38 -4.94 -0.21 6.21
C LYS A 38 -4.46 -0.47 4.80
N ILE A 39 -3.16 -0.75 4.62
CA ILE A 39 -2.59 -1.14 3.32
C ILE A 39 -3.16 -2.49 2.88
N ASP A 40 -3.34 -3.45 3.80
CA ASP A 40 -3.99 -4.72 3.51
C ASP A 40 -5.44 -4.56 3.05
N MET A 41 -6.19 -3.67 3.68
CA MET A 41 -7.54 -3.32 3.24
C MET A 41 -7.54 -2.69 1.84
N ALA A 42 -6.63 -1.75 1.57
CA ALA A 42 -6.46 -1.14 0.26
C ALA A 42 -6.13 -2.18 -0.83
N LEU A 43 -5.22 -3.12 -0.53
CA LEU A 43 -4.88 -4.23 -1.43
C LEU A 43 -6.09 -5.08 -1.77
N ASN A 44 -6.92 -5.41 -0.80
CA ASN A 44 -8.13 -6.21 -1.03
C ASN A 44 -9.13 -5.47 -1.91
N ILE A 45 -9.33 -4.16 -1.71
CA ILE A 45 -10.23 -3.33 -2.53
C ILE A 45 -9.72 -3.24 -3.97
N VAL A 46 -8.43 -2.96 -4.16
CA VAL A 46 -7.83 -2.82 -5.50
C VAL A 46 -7.83 -4.15 -6.24
N LYS A 47 -7.47 -5.27 -5.58
CA LYS A 47 -7.55 -6.62 -6.16
C LYS A 47 -8.97 -6.96 -6.58
N PHE A 48 -9.96 -6.72 -5.71
CA PHE A 48 -11.36 -6.99 -6.02
C PHE A 48 -11.85 -6.17 -7.22
N SER A 49 -11.46 -4.89 -7.28
CA SER A 49 -11.78 -4.00 -8.40
C SER A 49 -11.13 -4.46 -9.70
N HIS A 50 -9.88 -4.92 -9.65
CA HIS A 50 -9.15 -5.51 -10.79
C HIS A 50 -9.81 -6.80 -11.28
N SER A 51 -10.15 -7.72 -10.39
CA SER A 51 -10.81 -8.98 -10.74
C SER A 51 -12.15 -8.74 -11.45
N ARG A 52 -12.96 -7.79 -10.96
CA ARG A 52 -14.23 -7.43 -11.59
C ARG A 52 -14.06 -6.76 -12.96
N GLN A 53 -13.06 -5.89 -13.11
CA GLN A 53 -12.78 -5.24 -14.40
C GLN A 53 -12.22 -6.22 -15.44
N ALA A 54 -11.46 -7.24 -15.01
CA ALA A 54 -10.94 -8.29 -15.89
C ALA A 54 -12.05 -9.17 -16.49
N GLU A 55 -13.19 -9.33 -15.79
CA GLU A 55 -14.37 -10.04 -16.30
C GLU A 55 -15.22 -9.19 -17.27
N GLU A 56 -15.26 -7.86 -17.12
CA GLU A 56 -16.13 -6.99 -17.93
C GLU A 56 -15.46 -6.36 -19.16
N MET A 57 -14.16 -6.12 -19.16
CA MET A 57 -13.45 -5.57 -20.33
C MET A 57 -11.98 -6.02 -20.31
N GLY A 58 -11.50 -6.60 -21.42
CA GLY A 58 -10.10 -6.97 -21.64
C GLY A 58 -9.11 -5.78 -21.73
N LYS A 59 -9.26 -4.76 -20.88
CA LYS A 59 -8.36 -3.62 -20.74
C LYS A 59 -7.63 -3.72 -19.40
N LYS A 60 -6.32 -3.96 -19.48
CA LYS A 60 -5.35 -3.74 -18.40
C LYS A 60 -5.50 -2.30 -17.88
N SER A 61 -6.27 -2.11 -16.82
CA SER A 61 -6.38 -0.82 -16.15
C SER A 61 -5.64 -0.90 -14.81
N SER A 62 -4.54 -0.14 -14.74
CA SER A 62 -3.74 0.20 -13.54
C SER A 62 -3.08 -0.92 -12.73
N SER A 63 -2.24 -1.77 -13.35
CA SER A 63 -1.28 -2.66 -12.62
C SER A 63 -0.46 -1.89 -11.58
N ASN A 64 -0.06 -0.65 -11.93
CA ASN A 64 0.89 0.14 -11.16
C ASN A 64 0.47 0.40 -9.71
N HIS A 65 -0.83 0.62 -9.43
CA HIS A 65 -1.27 0.89 -8.04
C HIS A 65 -1.28 -0.36 -7.18
N LEU A 66 -1.68 -1.50 -7.74
CA LEU A 66 -1.63 -2.78 -7.04
C LEU A 66 -0.18 -3.14 -6.72
N ASP A 67 0.72 -3.00 -7.71
CA ASP A 67 2.14 -3.28 -7.55
C ASP A 67 2.79 -2.34 -6.51
N SER A 68 2.44 -1.04 -6.52
CA SER A 68 2.88 -0.08 -5.50
C SER A 68 2.41 -0.46 -4.10
N LEU A 69 1.14 -0.83 -3.92
CA LEU A 69 0.61 -1.27 -2.62
C LEU A 69 1.30 -2.55 -2.12
N ILE A 70 1.61 -3.50 -3.02
CA ILE A 70 2.31 -4.74 -2.66
C ILE A 70 3.73 -4.44 -2.18
N ARG A 71 4.48 -3.60 -2.92
CA ARG A 71 5.85 -3.22 -2.55
C ARG A 71 5.88 -2.41 -1.25
N LEU A 72 5.00 -1.42 -1.12
CA LEU A 72 4.86 -0.62 0.10
C LEU A 72 4.58 -1.50 1.31
N ARG A 73 3.64 -2.45 1.20
CA ARG A 73 3.33 -3.39 2.27
C ARG A 73 4.55 -4.22 2.69
N ALA A 74 5.29 -4.76 1.72
CA ALA A 74 6.44 -5.61 1.99
C ALA A 74 7.53 -4.84 2.74
N GLU A 75 7.78 -3.60 2.32
CA GLU A 75 8.76 -2.73 2.96
C GLU A 75 8.33 -2.33 4.37
N ILE A 76 7.10 -1.86 4.56
CA ILE A 76 6.56 -1.50 5.88
C ILE A 76 6.59 -2.69 6.82
N LYS A 77 6.20 -3.88 6.34
CA LYS A 77 6.29 -5.12 7.14
C LYS A 77 7.72 -5.41 7.56
N SER A 78 8.67 -5.29 6.64
CA SER A 78 10.09 -5.53 6.95
C SER A 78 10.62 -4.52 7.97
N LEU A 79 10.17 -3.27 7.95
CA LEU A 79 10.57 -2.26 8.93
C LEU A 79 9.97 -2.56 10.31
N ILE A 80 8.72 -3.07 10.37
CA ILE A 80 8.08 -3.48 11.63
C ILE A 80 8.75 -4.74 12.21
N ASP A 81 9.03 -5.74 11.38
CA ASP A 81 9.59 -7.01 11.83
C ASP A 81 11.08 -6.89 12.27
N ASN A 82 11.80 -5.86 11.78
CA ASN A 82 13.22 -5.61 12.08
C ASN A 82 13.48 -4.43 13.05
N GLY A 83 12.43 -3.72 13.51
CA GLY A 83 12.52 -2.58 14.42
C GLY A 83 12.09 -2.92 15.84
#